data_AF-A0A923G6D8-F1
#
_entry.id   AF-A0A923G6D8-F1
#
_cell.length_a   1.000
_cell.length_b   1.000
_cell.length_c   1.000
_cell.angle_alpha   90.00
_cell.angle_beta   90.00
_cell.angle_gamma   90.00
#
_symmetry.space_group_name_H-M   'P 1'
#
loop_
_entity.id
_entity.type
_entity.pdbx_description
1 polymer ?
#
loop_
_entity_poly.entity_id
_entity_poly.type
_entity_poly.pdbx_seq_one_letter_code
_entity_poly.pdbx_strand_id
1 'polypeptide(L)'
;MHMSFRAGDLNEYLADLTGYKVGLALTLEELYDHLSGEEGYADRARESEQNGTRLHSTDLEAIAYRLLFRVGYTEEEYDGDHTGAKLFHKYRRSGQEDLHFAVVRTWNQMMPSMIEAASKSGRGLNPSPYLARCKREFGHAGWDMALEQIHVFDLAMRMSLLSNQQPAIWNDRVSLDQLFGKAEHSSKGGAFIDQRFIDYLSVNKDRIGDMHWRRFEELTAEFFQRQGFRVDLGPGSGDDGVDVRVWKPDSEPGANPLCLVQCKRQKAKVEKVVIKGLLSDVQWEKAEYGVIVTSSTLSPGAKTTIEARGYPIRAVERNAVSKWLMALRTPGTGIVRM
;
A
#
# COMPACT_ATOMS: atom_id res chain seq x y z
N MET A 1 -25.12 -10.53 15.61
CA MET A 1 -26.34 -9.76 15.23
C MET A 1 -26.63 -10.06 13.76
N HIS A 2 -27.87 -10.15 13.29
CA HIS A 2 -28.14 -10.33 11.87
C HIS A 2 -28.51 -9.01 11.19
N MET A 3 -27.98 -8.79 10.00
CA MET A 3 -28.26 -7.65 9.14
C MET A 3 -28.94 -8.13 7.86
N SER A 4 -29.95 -7.40 7.40
CA SER A 4 -30.67 -7.69 6.17
C SER A 4 -30.38 -6.60 5.16
N PHE A 5 -29.99 -7.01 3.95
CA PHE A 5 -29.73 -6.15 2.81
C PHE A 5 -30.78 -6.44 1.74
N ARG A 6 -31.37 -5.40 1.14
CA ARG A 6 -32.20 -5.58 -0.06
C ARG A 6 -31.30 -5.91 -1.25
N ALA A 7 -31.93 -6.23 -2.37
CA ALA A 7 -31.23 -6.42 -3.63
C ALA A 7 -30.36 -5.18 -3.94
N GLY A 8 -29.05 -5.37 -4.11
CA GLY A 8 -28.09 -4.28 -4.37
C GLY A 8 -27.41 -3.68 -3.13
N ASP A 9 -28.12 -3.58 -2.01
CA ASP A 9 -27.68 -2.82 -0.82
C ASP A 9 -26.34 -3.32 -0.25
N LEU A 10 -26.08 -4.64 -0.31
CA LEU A 10 -24.82 -5.20 0.21
C LEU A 10 -23.62 -4.71 -0.59
N ASN A 11 -23.71 -4.71 -1.92
CA ASN A 11 -22.59 -4.33 -2.78
C ASN A 11 -22.40 -2.81 -2.81
N GLU A 12 -23.48 -2.04 -2.71
CA GLU A 12 -23.40 -0.59 -2.46
C GLU A 12 -22.67 -0.31 -1.14
N TYR A 13 -23.04 -0.99 -0.05
CA TYR A 13 -22.37 -0.87 1.24
C TYR A 13 -20.87 -1.21 1.16
N LEU A 14 -20.50 -2.30 0.48
CA LEU A 14 -19.11 -2.71 0.32
C LEU A 14 -18.31 -1.75 -0.57
N ALA A 15 -18.91 -1.22 -1.65
CA ALA A 15 -18.28 -0.22 -2.51
C ALA A 15 -18.10 1.13 -1.79
N ASP A 16 -19.06 1.52 -0.96
CA ASP A 16 -18.93 2.70 -0.12
C ASP A 16 -17.87 2.52 0.96
N LEU A 17 -17.74 1.31 1.51
CA LEU A 17 -16.68 0.97 2.46
C LEU A 17 -15.28 1.16 1.84
N THR A 18 -15.05 0.66 0.62
CA THR A 18 -13.76 0.87 -0.09
C THR A 18 -13.57 2.32 -0.48
N GLY A 19 -14.62 2.99 -0.94
CA GLY A 19 -14.58 4.42 -1.26
C GLY A 19 -14.26 5.29 -0.06
N TYR A 20 -14.79 4.97 1.12
CA TYR A 20 -14.60 5.73 2.36
C TYR A 20 -13.26 5.46 3.03
N LYS A 21 -12.92 4.20 3.25
CA LYS A 21 -11.69 3.81 3.98
C LYS A 21 -10.45 3.87 3.10
N VAL A 22 -10.58 3.54 1.82
CA VAL A 22 -9.43 3.35 0.91
C VAL A 22 -9.36 4.46 -0.15
N GLY A 23 -10.47 5.14 -0.43
CA GLY A 23 -10.56 6.12 -1.51
C GLY A 23 -10.57 5.46 -2.89
N LEU A 24 -10.83 4.16 -2.99
CA LEU A 24 -10.92 3.42 -4.25
C LEU A 24 -12.39 3.13 -4.60
N ALA A 25 -12.79 3.53 -5.80
CA ALA A 25 -14.04 3.15 -6.42
C ALA A 25 -13.83 1.90 -7.28
N LEU A 26 -14.64 0.87 -7.02
CA LEU A 26 -14.62 -0.41 -7.72
C LEU A 26 -15.89 -0.55 -8.55
N THR A 27 -15.75 -1.19 -9.71
CA THR A 27 -16.87 -1.82 -10.40
C THR A 27 -17.34 -3.07 -9.64
N LEU A 28 -18.56 -3.54 -9.91
CA LEU A 28 -19.05 -4.79 -9.30
C LEU A 28 -18.15 -5.99 -9.64
N GLU A 29 -17.66 -6.06 -10.88
CA GLU A 29 -16.75 -7.15 -11.28
C GLU A 29 -15.41 -7.11 -10.53
N GLU A 30 -14.83 -5.92 -10.34
CA GLU A 30 -13.61 -5.77 -9.52
C GLU A 30 -13.87 -6.12 -8.05
N LEU A 31 -15.03 -5.74 -7.52
CA LEU A 31 -15.44 -6.11 -6.17
C LEU A 31 -15.55 -7.64 -6.02
N TYR A 32 -16.17 -8.33 -6.98
CA TYR A 32 -16.30 -9.79 -6.97
C TYR A 32 -14.94 -10.49 -7.16
N ASP A 33 -14.06 -9.98 -8.01
CA ASP A 33 -12.69 -10.50 -8.16
C ASP A 33 -11.93 -10.44 -6.82
N HIS A 34 -12.07 -9.34 -6.08
CA HIS A 34 -11.45 -9.16 -4.76
C HIS A 34 -12.09 -9.99 -3.65
N LEU A 35 -13.33 -10.46 -3.83
CA LEU A 35 -14.00 -11.39 -2.93
C LEU A 35 -13.88 -12.85 -3.35
N SER A 36 -13.21 -13.15 -4.47
CA SER A 36 -13.08 -14.52 -4.97
C SER A 36 -12.18 -15.37 -4.06
N GLY A 37 -12.62 -16.59 -3.77
CA GLY A 37 -11.98 -17.51 -2.83
C GLY A 37 -12.86 -18.72 -2.52
N GLU A 38 -12.31 -19.70 -1.80
CA GLU A 38 -13.02 -20.93 -1.40
C GLU A 38 -14.18 -20.65 -0.42
N GLU A 39 -14.17 -19.49 0.23
CA GLU A 39 -15.16 -19.05 1.21
C GLU A 39 -16.51 -18.67 0.57
N GLY A 40 -16.55 -18.48 -0.76
CA GLY A 40 -17.77 -18.17 -1.51
C GLY A 40 -18.30 -16.73 -1.30
N TYR A 41 -17.45 -15.79 -0.86
CA TYR A 41 -17.88 -14.40 -0.63
C TYR A 41 -18.32 -13.70 -1.92
N ALA A 42 -17.61 -13.89 -3.03
CA ALA A 42 -17.98 -13.35 -4.33
C ALA A 42 -19.37 -13.83 -4.79
N ASP A 43 -19.67 -15.11 -4.60
CA ASP A 43 -20.95 -15.69 -5.01
C ASP A 43 -22.10 -15.14 -4.16
N ARG A 44 -21.92 -15.07 -2.83
CA ARG A 44 -22.90 -14.43 -1.94
C ARG A 44 -23.16 -12.97 -2.29
N ALA A 45 -22.10 -12.22 -2.58
CA ALA A 45 -22.20 -10.83 -3.02
C ALA A 45 -22.98 -10.72 -4.34
N ARG A 46 -22.64 -11.55 -5.33
CA ARG A 46 -23.30 -11.58 -6.65
C ARG A 46 -24.77 -12.00 -6.58
N GLU A 47 -25.11 -13.01 -5.78
CA GLU A 47 -26.49 -13.45 -5.57
C GLU A 47 -27.34 -12.38 -4.87
N SER A 48 -26.72 -11.60 -3.97
CA SER A 48 -27.39 -10.53 -3.25
C SER A 48 -27.87 -9.39 -4.16
N GLU A 49 -27.29 -9.20 -5.35
CA GLU A 49 -27.77 -8.22 -6.33
C GLU A 49 -29.20 -8.50 -6.79
N GLN A 50 -29.59 -9.77 -6.88
CA GLN A 50 -30.88 -10.15 -7.44
C GLN A 50 -31.93 -10.39 -6.36
N ASN A 51 -31.53 -11.01 -5.24
CA ASN A 51 -32.48 -11.57 -4.27
C ASN A 51 -32.44 -10.88 -2.90
N GLY A 52 -31.51 -9.95 -2.67
CA GLY A 52 -31.17 -9.49 -1.32
C GLY A 52 -30.55 -10.61 -0.47
N THR A 53 -30.07 -10.27 0.73
CA THR A 53 -29.43 -11.27 1.61
C THR A 53 -29.55 -10.92 3.08
N ARG A 54 -29.42 -11.93 3.93
CA ARG A 54 -29.35 -11.75 5.38
C ARG A 54 -28.07 -12.40 5.89
N LEU A 55 -27.19 -11.58 6.46
CA LEU A 55 -25.88 -12.02 6.95
C LEU A 55 -25.81 -11.90 8.47
N HIS A 56 -25.09 -12.83 9.11
CA HIS A 56 -24.65 -12.57 10.48
C HIS A 56 -23.54 -11.51 10.46
N SER A 57 -23.41 -10.74 11.54
CA SER A 57 -22.42 -9.65 11.64
C SER A 57 -21.00 -10.14 11.41
N THR A 58 -20.68 -11.34 11.88
CA THR A 58 -19.36 -11.96 11.66
C THR A 58 -19.12 -12.33 10.19
N ASP A 59 -20.16 -12.71 9.44
CA ASP A 59 -20.04 -13.00 8.01
C ASP A 59 -19.80 -11.70 7.22
N LEU A 60 -20.52 -10.64 7.57
CA LEU A 60 -20.31 -9.32 6.97
C LEU A 60 -18.90 -8.78 7.27
N GLU A 61 -18.45 -8.92 8.51
CA GLU A 61 -17.09 -8.56 8.92
C GLU A 61 -16.05 -9.33 8.10
N ALA A 62 -16.20 -10.64 7.94
CA ALA A 62 -15.26 -11.43 7.15
C ALA A 62 -15.20 -11.00 5.67
N ILE A 63 -16.35 -10.74 5.05
CA ILE A 63 -16.42 -10.23 3.67
C ILE A 63 -15.74 -8.86 3.58
N ALA A 64 -16.03 -7.95 4.51
CA ALA A 64 -15.47 -6.61 4.54
C ALA A 64 -13.95 -6.62 4.80
N TYR A 65 -13.46 -7.46 5.70
CA TYR A 65 -12.04 -7.58 6.02
C TYR A 65 -11.26 -8.16 4.84
N ARG A 66 -11.80 -9.18 4.17
CA ARG A 66 -11.25 -9.71 2.92
C ARG A 66 -11.16 -8.61 1.87
N LEU A 67 -12.24 -7.86 1.65
CA LEU A 67 -12.28 -6.79 0.65
C LEU A 67 -11.23 -5.72 0.96
N LEU A 68 -11.23 -5.17 2.18
CA LEU A 68 -10.30 -4.13 2.62
C LEU A 68 -8.83 -4.58 2.49
N PHE A 69 -8.51 -5.82 2.87
CA PHE A 69 -7.19 -6.39 2.65
C PHE A 69 -6.85 -6.45 1.16
N ARG A 70 -7.73 -7.03 0.33
CA ARG A 70 -7.48 -7.22 -1.10
C ARG A 70 -7.38 -5.92 -1.88
N VAL A 71 -7.94 -4.81 -1.38
CA VAL A 71 -7.75 -3.48 -1.99
C VAL A 71 -6.57 -2.69 -1.40
N GLY A 72 -5.79 -3.28 -0.49
CA GLY A 72 -4.56 -2.68 0.04
C GLY A 72 -4.74 -1.82 1.29
N TYR A 73 -5.89 -1.89 1.98
CA TYR A 73 -6.11 -1.12 3.21
C TYR A 73 -5.33 -1.66 4.41
N THR A 74 -5.04 -2.95 4.43
CA THR A 74 -4.26 -3.64 5.46
C THR A 74 -3.14 -4.46 4.85
N GLU A 75 -2.09 -4.70 5.65
CA GLU A 75 -0.94 -5.51 5.22
C GLU A 75 -1.23 -7.01 5.20
N GLU A 76 -2.15 -7.43 6.07
CA GLU A 76 -2.63 -8.80 6.25
C GLU A 76 -4.15 -8.77 6.39
N GLU A 77 -4.79 -9.90 6.11
CA GLU A 77 -6.22 -10.04 6.33
C GLU A 77 -6.54 -10.01 7.83
N TYR A 78 -7.38 -9.06 8.22
CA TYR A 78 -7.76 -8.89 9.60
C TYR A 78 -8.74 -9.99 10.02
N ASP A 79 -8.50 -10.60 11.18
CA ASP A 79 -9.27 -11.73 11.69
C ASP A 79 -10.28 -11.34 12.78
N GLY A 80 -10.45 -10.04 13.02
CA GLY A 80 -11.35 -9.55 14.06
C GLY A 80 -10.75 -9.54 15.47
N ASP A 81 -9.44 -9.80 15.65
CA ASP A 81 -8.78 -9.69 16.95
C ASP A 81 -8.69 -8.23 17.42
N HIS A 82 -9.75 -7.80 18.10
CA HIS A 82 -9.87 -6.51 18.77
C HIS A 82 -9.32 -6.56 20.21
N THR A 83 -8.92 -7.73 20.69
CA THR A 83 -8.57 -7.97 22.10
C THR A 83 -7.08 -8.06 22.36
N GLY A 84 -6.29 -8.24 21.29
CA GLY A 84 -4.86 -8.55 21.41
C GLY A 84 -4.61 -10.00 21.82
N ALA A 85 -5.53 -10.92 21.51
CA ALA A 85 -5.35 -12.35 21.78
C ALA A 85 -4.06 -12.89 21.14
N LYS A 86 -3.70 -12.40 19.95
CA LYS A 86 -2.41 -12.70 19.31
C LYS A 86 -1.22 -12.23 20.15
N LEU A 87 -1.27 -11.01 20.69
CA LEU A 87 -0.21 -10.48 21.56
C LEU A 87 -0.11 -11.28 22.85
N PHE A 88 -1.24 -11.65 23.45
CA PHE A 88 -1.26 -12.53 24.61
C PHE A 88 -0.54 -13.86 24.32
N HIS A 89 -0.85 -14.53 23.21
CA HIS A 89 -0.18 -15.76 22.83
C HIS A 89 1.31 -15.56 22.51
N LYS A 90 1.70 -14.44 21.89
CA LYS A 90 3.09 -14.07 21.64
C LYS A 90 3.88 -13.96 22.95
N TYR A 91 3.39 -13.18 23.92
CA TYR A 91 4.10 -12.94 25.17
C TYR A 91 4.02 -14.11 26.15
N ARG A 92 2.98 -14.94 26.06
CA ARG A 92 2.93 -16.22 26.76
C ARG A 92 4.03 -17.17 26.28
N ARG A 93 4.27 -17.25 24.95
CA ARG A 93 5.34 -18.09 24.40
C ARG A 93 6.74 -17.58 24.76
N SER A 94 6.92 -16.27 24.92
CA SER A 94 8.20 -15.69 25.35
C SER A 94 8.39 -15.66 26.87
N GLY A 95 7.40 -16.11 27.67
CA GLY A 95 7.45 -16.06 29.13
C GLY A 95 7.30 -14.65 29.73
N GLN A 96 6.76 -13.69 28.98
CA GLN A 96 6.58 -12.28 29.37
C GLN A 96 5.11 -11.91 29.61
N GLU A 97 4.25 -12.90 29.85
CA GLU A 97 2.81 -12.74 30.04
C GLU A 97 2.45 -11.79 31.20
N ASP A 98 3.15 -11.86 32.33
CA ASP A 98 2.89 -10.98 33.49
C ASP A 98 3.14 -9.52 33.15
N LEU A 99 4.22 -9.24 32.41
CA LEU A 99 4.56 -7.89 31.96
C LEU A 99 3.51 -7.38 30.97
N HIS A 100 3.11 -8.22 30.01
CA HIS A 100 2.06 -7.89 29.06
C HIS A 100 0.72 -7.61 29.77
N PHE A 101 0.33 -8.42 30.77
CA PHE A 101 -0.86 -8.18 31.57
C PHE A 101 -0.78 -6.86 32.36
N ALA A 102 0.38 -6.51 32.91
CA ALA A 102 0.58 -5.24 33.60
C ALA A 102 0.42 -4.04 32.64
N VAL A 103 0.93 -4.15 31.41
CA VAL A 103 0.77 -3.16 30.35
C VAL A 103 -0.69 -3.01 29.94
N VAL A 104 -1.40 -4.11 29.63
CA VAL A 104 -2.83 -4.09 29.27
C VAL A 104 -3.70 -3.56 30.42
N ARG A 105 -3.38 -3.90 31.67
CA ARG A 105 -4.07 -3.34 32.84
C ARG A 105 -3.90 -1.82 32.92
N THR A 106 -2.69 -1.33 32.64
CA THR A 106 -2.39 0.11 32.61
C THR A 106 -3.20 0.82 31.53
N TRP A 107 -3.32 0.21 30.34
CA TRP A 107 -4.18 0.71 29.27
C TRP A 107 -5.63 0.87 29.75
N ASN A 108 -6.23 -0.21 30.27
CA ASN A 108 -7.62 -0.20 30.73
C ASN A 108 -7.89 0.84 31.83
N GLN A 109 -6.92 1.06 32.73
CA GLN A 109 -7.02 2.09 33.77
C GLN A 109 -6.97 3.51 33.20
N MET A 110 -6.17 3.76 32.17
CA MET A 110 -5.96 5.09 31.60
C MET A 110 -6.99 5.47 30.53
N MET A 111 -7.57 4.49 29.84
CA MET A 111 -8.49 4.70 28.73
C MET A 111 -9.64 5.67 29.03
N PRO A 112 -10.38 5.57 30.15
CA PRO A 112 -11.46 6.51 30.45
C PRO A 112 -10.99 7.97 30.49
N SER A 113 -9.85 8.24 31.16
CA SER A 113 -9.28 9.59 31.24
C SER A 113 -8.78 10.11 29.89
N MET A 114 -8.23 9.22 29.06
CA MET A 114 -7.77 9.56 27.72
C MET A 114 -8.94 9.88 26.78
N ILE A 115 -10.05 9.14 26.88
CA ILE A 115 -11.29 9.41 26.13
C ILE A 115 -11.89 10.75 26.58
N GLU A 116 -11.95 11.02 27.88
CA GLU A 116 -12.45 12.30 28.41
C GLU A 116 -11.61 13.49 27.90
N ALA A 117 -10.28 13.36 27.88
CA ALA A 117 -9.38 14.37 27.33
C ALA A 117 -9.55 14.57 25.82
N ALA A 118 -9.75 13.49 25.06
CA ALA A 118 -10.03 13.56 23.63
C ALA A 118 -11.35 14.30 23.34
N SER A 119 -12.41 13.96 24.08
CA SER A 119 -13.72 14.61 23.96
C SER A 119 -13.67 16.12 24.24
N LYS A 120 -12.92 16.55 25.26
CA LYS A 120 -12.78 17.98 25.61
C LYS A 120 -11.93 18.77 24.62
N SER A 121 -10.91 18.15 24.04
CA SER A 121 -9.97 18.83 23.13
C SER A 121 -10.45 18.86 21.68
N GLY A 122 -11.43 18.03 21.32
CA GLY A 122 -11.83 17.81 19.92
C GLY A 122 -10.73 17.16 19.07
N ARG A 123 -9.65 16.68 19.71
CA ARG A 123 -8.54 15.96 19.07
C ARG A 123 -8.70 14.47 19.33
N GLY A 124 -8.12 13.64 18.44
CA GLY A 124 -8.12 12.19 18.60
C GLY A 124 -7.44 11.73 19.90
N LEU A 125 -7.59 10.43 20.22
CA LEU A 125 -7.00 9.81 21.41
C LEU A 125 -5.48 10.01 21.42
N ASN A 126 -4.92 10.59 22.49
CA ASN A 126 -3.47 10.80 22.64
C ASN A 126 -2.84 9.69 23.50
N PRO A 127 -2.06 8.75 22.92
CA PRO A 127 -1.45 7.66 23.66
C PRO A 127 -0.15 8.02 24.38
N SER A 128 0.42 9.21 24.18
CA SER A 128 1.71 9.59 24.77
C SER A 128 1.78 9.45 26.31
N PRO A 129 0.74 9.82 27.09
CA PRO A 129 0.75 9.63 28.54
C PRO A 129 0.84 8.15 28.94
N TYR A 130 0.17 7.28 28.19
CA TYR A 130 0.21 5.82 28.42
C TYR A 130 1.60 5.25 28.10
N LEU A 131 2.17 5.60 26.95
CA LEU A 131 3.54 5.20 26.58
C LEU A 131 4.57 5.67 27.61
N ALA A 132 4.47 6.92 28.06
CA ALA A 132 5.37 7.48 29.06
C ALA A 132 5.27 6.74 30.40
N ARG A 133 4.05 6.36 30.81
CA ARG A 133 3.82 5.57 32.02
C ARG A 133 4.41 4.17 31.90
N CYS A 134 4.16 3.47 30.79
CA CYS A 134 4.71 2.14 30.56
C CYS A 134 6.24 2.14 30.52
N LYS A 135 6.87 3.14 29.89
CA LYS A 135 8.33 3.27 29.90
C LYS A 135 8.90 3.48 31.31
N ARG A 136 8.22 4.27 32.14
CA ARG A 136 8.64 4.56 33.51
C ARG A 136 8.47 3.35 34.43
N GLU A 137 7.37 2.63 34.32
CA GLU A 137 7.03 1.52 35.22
C GLU A 137 7.65 0.18 34.79
N PHE A 138 7.84 -0.02 33.49
CA PHE A 138 8.18 -1.32 32.90
C PHE A 138 9.42 -1.27 31.96
N GLY A 139 10.09 -0.12 31.89
CA GLY A 139 11.27 0.08 31.05
C GLY A 139 10.96 0.01 29.55
N HIS A 140 12.00 -0.25 28.76
CA HIS A 140 11.89 -0.33 27.30
C HIS A 140 10.96 -1.47 26.84
N ALA A 141 11.04 -2.64 27.48
CA ALA A 141 10.19 -3.78 27.12
C ALA A 141 8.69 -3.48 27.29
N GLY A 142 8.28 -2.80 28.37
CA GLY A 142 6.89 -2.41 28.53
C GLY A 142 6.47 -1.25 27.62
N TRP A 143 7.41 -0.39 27.21
CA TRP A 143 7.13 0.60 26.16
C TRP A 143 6.88 -0.06 24.80
N ASP A 144 7.68 -1.06 24.43
CA ASP A 144 7.52 -1.82 23.18
C ASP A 144 6.16 -2.55 23.18
N MET A 145 5.82 -3.24 24.28
CA MET A 145 4.50 -3.87 24.45
C MET A 145 3.34 -2.87 24.38
N ALA A 146 3.51 -1.69 24.98
CA ALA A 146 2.51 -0.64 24.94
C ALA A 146 2.30 -0.10 23.52
N LEU A 147 3.38 0.05 22.75
CA LEU A 147 3.30 0.43 21.34
C LEU A 147 2.58 -0.63 20.50
N GLU A 148 2.91 -1.91 20.68
CA GLU A 148 2.21 -3.02 20.00
C GLU A 148 0.72 -3.03 20.36
N GLN A 149 0.36 -2.83 21.62
CA GLN A 149 -1.04 -2.74 22.07
C GLN A 149 -1.79 -1.58 21.39
N ILE A 150 -1.14 -0.41 21.25
CA ILE A 150 -1.72 0.74 20.55
C ILE A 150 -1.97 0.39 19.08
N HIS A 151 -1.04 -0.28 18.41
CA HIS A 151 -1.22 -0.68 17.00
C HIS A 151 -2.38 -1.66 16.81
N VAL A 152 -2.56 -2.62 17.73
CA VAL A 152 -3.71 -3.54 17.70
C VAL A 152 -5.02 -2.77 17.88
N PHE A 153 -5.07 -1.86 18.86
CA PHE A 153 -6.27 -1.05 19.10
C PHE A 153 -6.58 -0.12 17.92
N ASP A 154 -5.58 0.55 17.37
CA ASP A 154 -5.70 1.41 16.20
C ASP A 154 -6.22 0.64 14.98
N LEU A 155 -5.65 -0.53 14.69
CA LEU A 155 -6.13 -1.39 13.60
C LEU A 155 -7.57 -1.83 13.84
N ALA A 156 -7.92 -2.28 15.06
CA ALA A 156 -9.28 -2.67 15.38
C ALA A 156 -10.29 -1.52 15.18
N MET A 157 -9.92 -0.29 15.53
CA MET A 157 -10.73 0.90 15.30
C MET A 157 -10.84 1.24 13.81
N ARG A 158 -9.75 1.15 13.05
CA ARG A 158 -9.74 1.33 11.59
C ARG A 158 -10.58 0.29 10.86
N MET A 159 -10.61 -0.95 11.36
CA MET A 159 -11.32 -2.06 10.74
C MET A 159 -12.79 -2.16 11.16
N SER A 160 -13.18 -1.50 12.25
CA SER A 160 -14.58 -1.49 12.69
C SER A 160 -15.52 -0.98 11.59
N LEU A 161 -16.61 -1.74 11.42
CA LEU A 161 -17.73 -1.41 10.52
C LEU A 161 -18.79 -0.52 11.20
N LEU A 162 -18.71 -0.37 12.52
CA LEU A 162 -19.71 0.36 13.33
C LEU A 162 -19.20 1.74 13.75
N SER A 163 -17.90 1.87 14.04
CA SER A 163 -17.34 3.13 14.50
C SER A 163 -16.96 4.03 13.32
N ASN A 164 -17.81 4.99 13.01
CA ASN A 164 -17.55 6.07 12.03
C ASN A 164 -16.69 7.22 12.61
N GLN A 165 -15.90 6.97 13.66
CA GLN A 165 -15.15 8.02 14.35
C GLN A 165 -13.92 8.50 13.57
N GLN A 166 -13.57 7.87 12.45
CA GLN A 166 -12.43 8.31 11.67
C GLN A 166 -12.85 9.27 10.57
N PRO A 167 -12.22 10.44 10.44
CA PRO A 167 -12.41 11.27 9.27
C PRO A 167 -12.03 10.48 8.02
N ALA A 168 -12.72 10.74 6.90
CA ALA A 168 -12.38 10.15 5.62
C ALA A 168 -10.90 10.40 5.33
N ILE A 169 -10.16 9.31 5.09
CA ILE A 169 -8.73 9.33 4.83
C ILE A 169 -8.42 10.09 3.54
N TRP A 170 -9.35 9.97 2.58
CA TRP A 170 -9.33 10.62 1.29
C TRP A 170 -10.57 11.48 1.15
N ASN A 171 -10.41 12.70 0.62
CA ASN A 171 -11.52 13.61 0.34
C ASN A 171 -12.18 13.34 -1.02
N ASP A 172 -11.66 12.37 -1.77
CA ASP A 172 -12.07 11.99 -3.12
C ASP A 172 -11.96 10.47 -3.33
N ARG A 173 -12.59 9.96 -4.39
CA ARG A 173 -12.49 8.57 -4.83
C ARG A 173 -11.80 8.51 -6.19
N VAL A 174 -10.91 7.54 -6.38
CA VAL A 174 -10.30 7.22 -7.68
C VAL A 174 -10.77 5.85 -8.13
N SER A 175 -11.10 5.71 -9.42
CA SER A 175 -11.49 4.41 -9.97
C SER A 175 -10.25 3.51 -10.12
N LEU A 176 -10.37 2.25 -9.70
CA LEU A 176 -9.29 1.27 -9.83
C LEU A 176 -8.88 1.04 -11.29
N ASP A 177 -9.83 1.12 -12.22
CA ASP A 177 -9.56 1.01 -13.67
C ASP A 177 -8.51 2.03 -14.15
N GLN A 178 -8.38 3.21 -13.52
CA GLN A 178 -7.37 4.21 -13.89
C GLN A 178 -5.92 3.74 -13.69
N LEU A 179 -5.71 2.66 -12.94
CA LEU A 179 -4.40 1.99 -12.81
C LEU A 179 -4.05 1.19 -14.08
N PHE A 180 -5.06 0.65 -14.76
CA PHE A 180 -4.92 -0.29 -15.88
C PHE A 180 -5.24 0.36 -17.24
N GLY A 181 -6.16 1.32 -17.25
CA GLY A 181 -6.65 2.07 -18.40
C GLY A 181 -5.83 3.31 -18.75
N LYS A 182 -6.39 4.14 -19.64
CA LYS A 182 -5.73 5.32 -20.18
C LYS A 182 -5.73 6.44 -19.13
N ALA A 183 -4.55 6.94 -18.78
CA ALA A 183 -4.34 7.87 -17.67
C ALA A 183 -4.86 9.29 -17.98
N GLU A 184 -5.77 9.80 -17.16
CA GLU A 184 -5.74 11.21 -16.78
C GLU A 184 -4.78 11.38 -15.60
N HIS A 185 -4.01 12.47 -15.58
CA HIS A 185 -3.03 12.72 -14.52
C HIS A 185 -3.77 12.95 -13.19
N SER A 186 -3.55 12.03 -12.25
CA SER A 186 -4.10 12.10 -10.90
C SER A 186 -2.94 12.05 -9.91
N SER A 187 -2.54 13.21 -9.38
CA SER A 187 -1.68 13.25 -8.19
C SER A 187 -2.54 13.68 -7.01
N LYS A 188 -2.83 12.75 -6.08
CA LYS A 188 -2.89 13.06 -4.64
C LYS A 188 -2.31 11.89 -3.82
N GLY A 189 -1.38 12.21 -2.92
CA GLY A 189 -0.70 11.25 -2.01
C GLY A 189 0.72 10.81 -2.43
N GLY A 190 1.18 11.22 -3.61
CA GLY A 190 2.52 11.00 -4.14
C GLY A 190 2.87 12.06 -5.19
N ALA A 191 4.14 12.16 -5.57
CA ALA A 191 4.61 13.13 -6.56
C ALA A 191 4.22 12.73 -8.00
N PHE A 192 4.26 11.44 -8.31
CA PHE A 192 4.04 10.92 -9.66
C PHE A 192 2.89 9.92 -9.76
N ILE A 193 2.64 9.11 -8.72
CA ILE A 193 1.55 8.13 -8.69
C ILE A 193 0.74 8.26 -7.40
N ASP A 194 -0.57 7.96 -7.48
CA ASP A 194 -1.47 7.95 -6.33
C ASP A 194 -1.08 6.83 -5.34
N GLN A 195 -1.04 7.16 -4.04
CA GLN A 195 -0.67 6.22 -2.99
C GLN A 195 -1.64 5.02 -2.92
N ARG A 196 -2.93 5.24 -3.25
CA ARG A 196 -3.95 4.18 -3.26
C ARG A 196 -3.58 3.04 -4.22
N PHE A 197 -2.97 3.36 -5.36
CA PHE A 197 -2.50 2.36 -6.32
C PHE A 197 -1.25 1.62 -5.83
N ILE A 198 -0.35 2.31 -5.13
CA ILE A 198 0.81 1.67 -4.50
C ILE A 198 0.33 0.66 -3.46
N ASP A 199 -0.55 1.07 -2.56
CA ASP A 199 -1.07 0.23 -1.47
C ASP A 199 -1.82 -0.99 -2.04
N TYR A 200 -2.65 -0.76 -3.06
CA TYR A 200 -3.33 -1.82 -3.81
C TYR A 200 -2.36 -2.83 -4.43
N LEU A 201 -1.37 -2.38 -5.22
CA LEU A 201 -0.39 -3.28 -5.86
C LEU A 201 0.52 -3.96 -4.85
N SER A 202 0.70 -3.38 -3.67
CA SER A 202 1.45 -3.97 -2.57
C SER A 202 0.86 -5.33 -2.15
N VAL A 203 -0.47 -5.46 -2.20
CA VAL A 203 -1.19 -6.72 -1.95
C VAL A 203 -1.34 -7.53 -3.26
N ASN A 204 -1.63 -6.88 -4.39
CA ASN A 204 -1.90 -7.50 -5.69
C ASN A 204 -0.69 -7.45 -6.63
N LYS A 205 0.45 -7.99 -6.18
CA LYS A 205 1.75 -7.94 -6.91
C LYS A 205 1.71 -8.67 -8.26
N ASP A 206 0.77 -9.59 -8.42
CA ASP A 206 0.49 -10.28 -9.67
C ASP A 206 0.05 -9.32 -10.78
N ARG A 207 -0.68 -8.25 -10.43
CA ARG A 207 -1.24 -7.26 -11.35
C ARG A 207 -0.26 -6.18 -11.84
N ILE A 208 0.98 -6.16 -11.35
CA ILE A 208 2.03 -5.23 -11.81
C ILE A 208 2.24 -5.31 -13.34
N GLY A 209 2.10 -6.51 -13.92
CA GLY A 209 2.26 -6.72 -15.36
C GLY A 209 1.12 -6.15 -16.20
N ASP A 210 -0.04 -5.91 -15.59
CA ASP A 210 -1.26 -5.49 -16.26
C ASP A 210 -1.49 -3.97 -16.15
N MET A 211 -0.78 -3.28 -15.24
CA MET A 211 -0.90 -1.84 -15.09
C MET A 211 -0.53 -1.10 -16.38
N HIS A 212 -1.16 0.05 -16.58
CA HIS A 212 -0.86 0.89 -17.73
C HIS A 212 0.63 1.26 -17.72
N TRP A 213 1.29 1.26 -18.88
CA TRP A 213 2.74 1.49 -18.96
C TRP A 213 3.15 2.82 -18.32
N ARG A 214 2.34 3.87 -18.52
CA ARG A 214 2.59 5.17 -17.92
C ARG A 214 2.57 5.14 -16.39
N ARG A 215 1.67 4.36 -15.79
CA ARG A 215 1.63 4.18 -14.32
C ARG A 215 2.88 3.45 -13.82
N PHE A 216 3.45 2.56 -14.64
CA PHE A 216 4.70 1.87 -14.29
C PHE A 216 5.90 2.81 -14.29
N GLU A 217 5.94 3.78 -15.21
CA GLU A 217 6.94 4.87 -15.22
C GLU A 217 6.75 5.80 -14.02
N GLU A 218 5.52 6.20 -13.73
CA GLU A 218 5.18 7.03 -12.56
C GLU A 218 5.57 6.34 -11.25
N LEU A 219 5.31 5.04 -11.10
CA LEU A 219 5.76 4.24 -9.94
C LEU A 219 7.28 4.26 -9.81
N THR A 220 8.00 4.17 -10.93
CA THR A 220 9.46 4.19 -10.95
C THR A 220 9.99 5.57 -10.53
N ALA A 221 9.39 6.65 -11.07
CA ALA A 221 9.72 8.02 -10.69
C ALA A 221 9.44 8.28 -9.21
N GLU A 222 8.27 7.84 -8.71
CA GLU A 222 7.88 7.95 -7.29
C GLU A 222 8.88 7.26 -6.36
N PHE A 223 9.38 6.08 -6.75
CA PHE A 223 10.39 5.37 -5.97
C PHE A 223 11.66 6.22 -5.80
N PHE A 224 12.25 6.71 -6.89
CA PHE A 224 13.45 7.55 -6.82
C PHE A 224 13.21 8.85 -6.06
N GLN A 225 12.05 9.48 -6.26
CA GLN A 225 11.67 10.71 -5.56
C GLN A 225 11.63 10.49 -4.04
N ARG A 226 11.04 9.37 -3.59
CA ARG A 226 10.97 9.02 -2.16
C ARG A 226 12.30 8.58 -1.56
N GLN A 227 13.27 8.18 -2.40
CA GLN A 227 14.66 7.99 -1.97
C GLN A 227 15.42 9.32 -1.85
N GLY A 228 14.78 10.46 -2.14
CA GLY A 228 15.36 11.80 -2.00
C GLY A 228 16.06 12.32 -3.25
N PHE A 229 16.01 11.59 -4.38
CA PHE A 229 16.58 12.09 -5.62
C PHE A 229 15.70 13.16 -6.26
N ARG A 230 16.31 14.02 -7.08
CA ARG A 230 15.56 14.87 -8.00
C ARG A 230 15.19 14.05 -9.23
N VAL A 231 13.91 14.02 -9.57
CA VAL A 231 13.38 13.16 -10.63
C VAL A 231 12.66 14.00 -11.67
N ASP A 232 12.91 13.69 -12.95
CA ASP A 232 12.16 14.19 -14.09
C ASP A 232 11.55 13.00 -14.83
N LEU A 233 10.22 12.97 -14.88
CA LEU A 233 9.47 11.95 -15.60
C LEU A 233 9.20 12.49 -17.01
N GLY A 234 9.69 11.79 -18.03
CA GLY A 234 9.53 12.18 -19.42
C GLY A 234 8.06 12.26 -19.85
N PRO A 235 7.74 12.82 -21.03
CA PRO A 235 6.36 12.99 -21.48
C PRO A 235 5.63 11.66 -21.77
N GLY A 236 6.34 10.53 -21.82
CA GLY A 236 5.83 9.18 -22.04
C GLY A 236 5.64 8.81 -23.52
N SER A 237 5.70 9.78 -24.43
CA SER A 237 5.73 9.52 -25.87
C SER A 237 6.76 10.40 -26.54
N GLY A 238 7.54 9.82 -27.46
CA GLY A 238 8.58 10.54 -28.18
C GLY A 238 9.78 10.91 -27.31
N ASP A 239 10.08 10.09 -26.30
CA ASP A 239 11.17 10.27 -25.33
C ASP A 239 12.46 9.54 -25.73
N ASP A 240 12.55 9.08 -26.98
CA ASP A 240 13.64 8.28 -27.55
C ASP A 240 14.03 7.06 -26.69
N GLY A 241 13.15 6.61 -25.79
CA GLY A 241 13.32 5.45 -24.94
C GLY A 241 13.82 5.74 -23.52
N VAL A 242 13.98 6.99 -23.10
CA VAL A 242 14.32 7.37 -21.72
C VAL A 242 13.10 7.91 -20.99
N ASP A 243 12.55 7.10 -20.09
CA ASP A 243 11.28 7.41 -19.43
C ASP A 243 11.49 8.27 -18.16
N VAL A 244 12.57 8.06 -17.41
CA VAL A 244 12.87 8.83 -16.19
C VAL A 244 14.33 9.24 -16.14
N ARG A 245 14.58 10.50 -15.78
CA ARG A 245 15.91 11.05 -15.49
C ARG A 245 16.03 11.33 -13.99
N VAL A 246 17.16 10.93 -13.41
CA VAL A 246 17.39 11.02 -11.97
C VAL A 246 18.68 11.78 -11.71
N TRP A 247 18.66 12.73 -10.78
CA TRP A 247 19.83 13.49 -10.31
C TRP A 247 19.99 13.35 -8.80
N LYS A 248 21.21 13.56 -8.32
CA LYS A 248 21.47 13.69 -6.88
C LYS A 248 20.69 14.91 -6.33
N PRO A 249 20.25 14.89 -5.06
CA PRO A 249 19.44 15.96 -4.48
C PRO A 249 20.06 17.35 -4.68
N ASP A 250 21.37 17.47 -4.48
CA ASP A 250 22.12 18.73 -4.54
C ASP A 250 22.77 18.99 -5.91
N SER A 251 22.27 18.38 -6.99
CA SER A 251 22.80 18.62 -8.33
C SER A 251 22.44 20.02 -8.84
N GLU A 252 23.46 20.77 -9.28
CA GLU A 252 23.32 22.08 -9.90
C GLU A 252 22.40 22.05 -11.14
N PRO A 253 21.71 23.15 -11.46
CA PRO A 253 20.97 23.29 -12.71
C PRO A 253 21.86 23.02 -13.93
N GLY A 254 21.40 22.15 -14.84
CA GLY A 254 22.15 21.76 -16.03
C GLY A 254 23.22 20.67 -15.80
N ALA A 255 23.36 20.13 -14.58
CA ALA A 255 24.16 18.94 -14.35
C ALA A 255 23.62 17.73 -15.13
N ASN A 256 24.53 16.86 -15.58
CA ASN A 256 24.14 15.62 -16.24
C ASN A 256 23.38 14.71 -15.24
N PRO A 257 22.43 13.89 -15.72
CA PRO A 257 21.73 12.93 -14.87
C PRO A 257 22.69 11.96 -14.18
N LEU A 258 22.37 11.59 -12.94
CA LEU A 258 23.01 10.45 -12.28
C LEU A 258 22.72 9.18 -13.06
N CYS A 259 21.44 8.93 -13.36
CA CYS A 259 21.06 7.83 -14.22
C CYS A 259 19.84 8.11 -15.10
N LEU A 260 19.83 7.44 -16.24
CA LEU A 260 18.68 7.34 -17.13
C LEU A 260 17.95 6.02 -16.87
N VAL A 261 16.63 6.06 -16.81
CA VAL A 261 15.80 4.89 -16.56
C VAL A 261 14.92 4.62 -17.76
N GLN A 262 14.95 3.38 -18.24
CA GLN A 262 14.01 2.87 -19.23
C GLN A 262 13.16 1.77 -18.62
N CYS A 263 11.86 2.03 -18.59
CA CYS A 263 10.79 1.18 -18.14
C CYS A 263 10.32 0.25 -19.26
N LYS A 264 10.19 -1.03 -18.95
CA LYS A 264 9.61 -2.05 -19.82
C LYS A 264 8.56 -2.84 -19.05
N ARG A 265 7.33 -2.32 -19.04
CA ARG A 265 6.14 -3.06 -18.63
C ARG A 265 5.80 -4.05 -19.75
N GLN A 266 6.00 -5.34 -19.55
CA GLN A 266 5.67 -6.40 -20.51
C GLN A 266 5.75 -7.77 -19.85
N LYS A 267 5.19 -8.81 -20.51
CA LYS A 267 5.32 -10.20 -20.07
C LYS A 267 6.63 -10.83 -20.57
N ALA A 268 7.00 -10.53 -21.81
CA ALA A 268 8.23 -11.04 -22.43
C ALA A 268 9.50 -10.56 -21.72
N LYS A 269 10.56 -11.37 -21.79
CA LYS A 269 11.86 -10.99 -21.23
C LYS A 269 12.45 -9.81 -22.01
N VAL A 270 13.20 -8.96 -21.31
CA VAL A 270 13.90 -7.82 -21.92
C VAL A 270 15.15 -8.32 -22.64
N GLU A 271 15.24 -8.04 -23.93
CA GLU A 271 16.33 -8.50 -24.79
C GLU A 271 17.50 -7.49 -24.88
N LYS A 272 18.65 -7.99 -25.31
CA LYS A 272 19.92 -7.24 -25.44
C LYS A 272 19.83 -5.97 -26.29
N VAL A 273 18.85 -5.86 -27.19
CA VAL A 273 18.64 -4.67 -28.03
C VAL A 273 18.29 -3.45 -27.15
N VAL A 274 17.43 -3.65 -26.15
CA VAL A 274 17.01 -2.59 -25.22
C VAL A 274 18.22 -2.10 -24.41
N ILE A 275 19.07 -3.03 -23.94
CA ILE A 275 20.30 -2.69 -23.21
C ILE A 275 21.22 -1.80 -24.04
N LYS A 276 21.40 -2.11 -25.33
CA LYS A 276 22.25 -1.33 -26.23
C LYS A 276 21.67 0.03 -26.58
N GLY A 277 20.34 0.12 -26.70
CA GLY A 277 19.62 1.38 -26.87
C GLY A 277 19.91 2.31 -25.70
N LEU A 278 19.55 1.89 -24.49
CA LEU A 278 19.76 2.69 -23.28
C LEU A 278 21.23 3.08 -23.07
N LEU A 279 22.19 2.20 -23.39
CA LEU A 279 23.61 2.56 -23.31
C LEU A 279 23.96 3.74 -24.22
N SER A 280 23.38 3.79 -25.42
CA SER A 280 23.62 4.89 -26.37
C SER A 280 23.10 6.22 -25.79
N ASP A 281 21.93 6.19 -25.15
CA ASP A 281 21.33 7.35 -24.50
C ASP A 281 22.15 7.81 -23.29
N VAL A 282 22.64 6.85 -22.47
CA VAL A 282 23.53 7.13 -21.33
C VAL A 282 24.80 7.85 -21.79
N GLN A 283 25.39 7.44 -22.92
CA GLN A 283 26.57 8.09 -23.49
C GLN A 283 26.25 9.47 -24.05
N TRP A 284 25.11 9.61 -24.72
CA TRP A 284 24.66 10.87 -25.32
C TRP A 284 24.38 11.94 -24.26
N GLU A 285 23.59 11.62 -23.23
CA GLU A 285 23.25 12.53 -22.13
C GLU A 285 24.33 12.59 -21.03
N LYS A 286 25.43 11.84 -21.21
CA LYS A 286 26.57 11.78 -20.28
C LYS A 286 26.16 11.42 -18.84
N ALA A 287 25.19 10.52 -18.69
CA ALA A 287 24.77 10.01 -17.40
C ALA A 287 25.81 9.02 -16.82
N GLU A 288 25.85 8.85 -15.49
CA GLU A 288 26.82 7.92 -14.87
C GLU A 288 26.49 6.45 -15.19
N TYR A 289 25.20 6.10 -15.25
CA TYR A 289 24.73 4.76 -15.62
C TYR A 289 23.28 4.76 -16.12
N GLY A 290 22.84 3.65 -16.71
CA GLY A 290 21.44 3.40 -17.06
C GLY A 290 20.78 2.38 -16.13
N VAL A 291 19.45 2.44 -16.01
CA VAL A 291 18.65 1.46 -15.27
C VAL A 291 17.51 0.95 -16.15
N ILE A 292 17.45 -0.36 -16.32
CA ILE A 292 16.27 -1.01 -16.91
C ILE A 292 15.34 -1.44 -15.78
N VAL A 293 14.13 -0.91 -15.77
CA VAL A 293 13.08 -1.33 -14.82
C VAL A 293 12.03 -2.12 -15.59
N THR A 294 11.71 -3.34 -15.16
CA THR A 294 10.77 -4.18 -15.90
C THR A 294 9.82 -4.98 -15.01
N SER A 295 8.58 -5.14 -15.47
CA SER A 295 7.59 -6.03 -14.85
C SER A 295 7.86 -7.52 -15.13
N SER A 296 8.90 -7.83 -15.92
CA SER A 296 9.36 -9.19 -16.23
C SER A 296 10.81 -9.39 -15.74
N THR A 297 11.62 -10.09 -16.51
CA THR A 297 13.04 -10.35 -16.28
C THR A 297 13.84 -10.08 -17.55
N LEU A 298 15.14 -9.89 -17.43
CA LEU A 298 16.08 -9.83 -18.53
C LEU A 298 16.31 -11.23 -19.11
N SER A 299 16.50 -11.31 -20.42
CA SER A 299 16.94 -12.55 -21.06
C SER A 299 18.37 -12.91 -20.61
N PRO A 300 18.75 -14.20 -20.60
CA PRO A 300 20.13 -14.59 -20.29
C PRO A 300 21.15 -13.85 -21.17
N GLY A 301 20.83 -13.70 -22.46
CA GLY A 301 21.68 -12.95 -23.40
C GLY A 301 21.79 -11.46 -23.06
N ALA A 302 20.75 -10.83 -22.52
CA ALA A 302 20.82 -9.45 -22.03
C ALA A 302 21.74 -9.33 -20.81
N LYS A 303 21.60 -10.23 -19.81
CA LYS A 303 22.46 -10.26 -18.62
C LYS A 303 23.93 -10.47 -18.98
N THR A 304 24.22 -11.48 -19.80
CA THR A 304 25.57 -11.73 -20.33
C THR A 304 26.12 -10.53 -21.10
N THR A 305 25.29 -9.81 -21.86
CA THR A 305 25.73 -8.62 -22.59
C THR A 305 26.19 -7.50 -21.65
N ILE A 306 25.48 -7.28 -20.53
CA ILE A 306 25.85 -6.27 -19.53
C ILE A 306 27.19 -6.65 -18.89
N GLU A 307 27.31 -7.88 -18.39
CA GLU A 307 28.49 -8.36 -17.66
C GLU A 307 29.73 -8.45 -18.57
N ALA A 308 29.61 -9.13 -19.72
CA ALA A 308 30.76 -9.39 -20.60
C ALA A 308 31.31 -8.12 -21.25
N ARG A 309 30.49 -7.07 -21.39
CA ARG A 309 30.91 -5.79 -21.98
C ARG A 309 31.19 -4.70 -20.94
N GLY A 310 31.00 -4.98 -19.65
CA GLY A 310 31.16 -3.99 -18.59
C GLY A 310 30.27 -2.76 -18.76
N TYR A 311 29.05 -2.95 -19.29
CA TYR A 311 28.15 -1.83 -19.52
C TYR A 311 27.69 -1.25 -18.18
N PRO A 312 27.68 0.09 -18.00
CA PRO A 312 27.16 0.74 -16.80
C PRO A 312 25.63 0.74 -16.83
N ILE A 313 25.03 -0.45 -16.89
CA ILE A 313 23.59 -0.67 -16.93
C ILE A 313 23.22 -1.58 -15.77
N ARG A 314 22.23 -1.14 -14.98
CA ARG A 314 21.65 -1.91 -13.88
C ARG A 314 20.25 -2.38 -14.27
N ALA A 315 19.79 -3.44 -13.63
CA ALA A 315 18.46 -3.99 -13.87
C ALA A 315 17.66 -4.10 -12.57
N VAL A 316 16.40 -3.67 -12.63
CA VAL A 316 15.37 -3.84 -11.61
C VAL A 316 14.28 -4.70 -12.23
N GLU A 317 14.32 -5.99 -11.94
CA GLU A 317 13.33 -6.97 -12.41
C GLU A 317 12.11 -6.98 -11.47
N ARG A 318 11.04 -7.68 -11.87
CA ARG A 318 9.75 -7.73 -11.17
C ARG A 318 9.86 -7.91 -9.66
N ASN A 319 10.71 -8.82 -9.18
CA ASN A 319 10.85 -9.09 -7.74
C ASN A 319 11.40 -7.88 -6.96
N ALA A 320 12.26 -7.07 -7.59
CA ALA A 320 12.76 -5.84 -6.98
C ALA A 320 11.69 -4.74 -7.00
N VAL A 321 10.90 -4.63 -8.07
CA VAL A 321 9.73 -3.74 -8.12
C VAL A 321 8.71 -4.09 -7.03
N SER A 322 8.46 -5.39 -6.80
CA SER A 322 7.61 -5.83 -5.68
C SER A 322 8.13 -5.38 -4.31
N LYS A 323 9.46 -5.33 -4.12
CA LYS A 323 10.06 -4.79 -2.89
C LYS A 323 9.91 -3.27 -2.80
N TRP A 324 9.93 -2.55 -3.93
CA TRP A 324 9.61 -1.12 -3.95
C TRP A 324 8.20 -0.87 -3.42
N LEU A 325 7.20 -1.60 -3.91
CA LEU A 325 5.82 -1.47 -3.41
C LEU A 325 5.72 -1.68 -1.90
N MET A 326 6.45 -2.65 -1.33
CA MET A 326 6.51 -2.86 0.12
C MET A 326 7.19 -1.73 0.88
N ALA A 327 8.18 -1.08 0.28
CA ALA A 327 8.84 0.09 0.89
C ALA A 327 8.01 1.37 0.75
N LEU A 328 7.17 1.46 -0.29
CA LEU A 328 6.38 2.64 -0.60
C LEU A 328 4.96 2.62 0.01
N ARG A 329 4.44 1.45 0.38
CA ARG A 329 3.10 1.32 0.94
C ARG A 329 2.94 2.11 2.24
N THR A 330 1.76 2.67 2.43
CA THR A 330 1.34 3.36 3.65
C THR A 330 -0.14 3.02 3.92
N PRO A 331 -0.45 1.72 4.14
CA PRO A 331 -1.82 1.22 4.15
C PRO A 331 -2.61 1.77 5.34
N GLY A 332 -3.78 2.33 5.06
CA GLY A 332 -4.66 2.90 6.09
C GLY A 332 -4.11 4.13 6.79
N THR A 333 -2.99 4.69 6.32
CA THR A 333 -2.46 5.98 6.73
C THR A 333 -2.59 6.93 5.54
N GLY A 334 -3.74 7.58 5.37
CA GLY A 334 -3.78 8.73 4.46
C GLY A 334 -2.87 9.83 4.98
N ILE A 335 -2.35 10.64 4.04
CA ILE A 335 -1.48 11.85 4.05
C ILE A 335 -0.72 12.23 5.35
N VAL A 336 -1.23 11.98 6.54
CA VAL A 336 -0.60 12.19 7.84
C VAL A 336 0.11 10.92 8.31
N ARG A 337 1.44 10.95 8.27
CA ARG A 337 2.28 10.09 9.12
C ARG A 337 2.39 10.76 10.49
N MET A 338 2.12 10.04 11.58
CA MET A 338 2.49 10.49 12.93
C MET A 338 3.99 10.40 13.13
#